data_AF-A0A2P2MRP8-F1
#
_entry.id   AF-A0A2P2MRP8-F1
#
_cell.length_a   1.000
_cell.length_b   1.000
_cell.length_c   1.000
_cell.angle_alpha   90.00
_cell.angle_beta   90.00
_cell.angle_gamma   90.00
#
_symmetry.space_group_name_H-M   'P 1'
#
loop_
_entity.id
_entity.type
_entity.pdbx_description
1 polymer ?
#
loop_
_entity_poly.entity_id
_entity_poly.type
_entity_poly.pdbx_seq_one_letter_code
_entity_poly.pdbx_strand_id
1 'polypeptide(L)'
;MARDADYGAFTEKFVLKPSSSAQELPLSGLTFAVKDIFDMDGHVTGFGHPDWARTHSAATSTAPAVLAVLRGGAICVGKTVMDEMAYW
;
A
#
# COMPACT_ATOMS: atom_id res chain seq x y z
N MET A 1 10.10 23.77 -4.05
CA MET A 1 10.16 22.31 -3.81
C MET A 1 9.82 21.62 -5.11
N ALA A 2 10.72 20.80 -5.65
CA ALA A 2 10.40 19.99 -6.82
C ALA A 2 9.20 19.12 -6.45
N ARG A 3 8.08 19.27 -7.18
CA ARG A 3 6.96 18.35 -7.02
C ARG A 3 7.47 16.99 -7.44
N ASP A 4 7.45 16.05 -6.50
CA ASP A 4 7.69 14.64 -6.78
C ASP A 4 6.76 14.22 -7.93
N ALA A 5 7.22 13.34 -8.82
CA ALA A 5 6.54 13.06 -10.10
C ALA A 5 5.15 12.42 -9.93
N ASP A 6 4.81 12.04 -8.69
CA ASP A 6 3.54 11.44 -8.30
C ASP A 6 2.47 12.46 -7.89
N TYR A 7 2.74 13.76 -7.98
CA TYR A 7 1.82 14.83 -7.62
C TYR A 7 1.35 14.78 -6.15
N GLY A 8 2.12 14.16 -5.25
CA GLY A 8 1.76 13.98 -3.85
C GLY A 8 0.73 12.88 -3.61
N ALA A 9 0.57 11.95 -4.56
CA ALA A 9 -0.39 10.85 -4.45
C ALA A 9 -0.01 9.79 -3.40
N PHE A 10 1.27 9.70 -3.01
CA PHE A 10 1.77 8.69 -2.09
C PHE A 10 2.07 9.25 -0.70
N THR A 11 1.62 8.56 0.34
CA THR A 11 2.06 8.78 1.73
C THR A 11 3.38 8.07 1.99
N GLU A 12 3.57 6.90 1.38
CA GLU A 12 4.77 6.08 1.51
C GLU A 12 5.02 5.34 0.19
N LYS A 13 6.28 5.32 -0.28
CA LYS A 13 6.72 4.56 -1.45
C LYS A 13 7.59 3.40 -1.01
N PHE A 14 7.20 2.18 -1.36
CA PHE A 14 7.99 0.96 -1.16
C PHE A 14 7.61 -0.06 -2.23
N VAL A 15 8.42 -1.12 -2.39
CA VAL A 15 8.12 -2.19 -3.33
C VAL A 15 7.87 -3.49 -2.57
N LEU A 16 6.65 -4.01 -2.67
CA LEU A 16 6.31 -5.34 -2.18
C LEU A 16 6.14 -6.29 -3.38
N LYS A 17 6.98 -7.31 -3.44
CA LYS A 17 6.97 -8.30 -4.52
C LYS A 17 5.92 -9.39 -4.26
N PRO A 18 5.35 -10.00 -5.30
CA PRO A 18 4.49 -11.17 -5.16
C PRO A 18 5.26 -12.34 -4.52
N SER A 19 4.55 -13.19 -3.78
CA SER A 19 5.15 -14.28 -2.99
C SER A 19 5.62 -15.49 -3.80
N SER A 20 5.22 -15.61 -5.07
CA SER A 20 5.64 -16.71 -5.96
C SER A 20 6.36 -16.19 -7.20
N SER A 21 7.37 -16.94 -7.63
CA SER A 21 8.08 -16.71 -8.89
C SER A 21 7.14 -17.03 -10.05
N ALA A 22 6.66 -15.97 -10.72
CA ALA A 22 6.13 -15.92 -12.09
C ALA A 22 5.90 -17.27 -12.81
N GLN A 23 4.91 -18.02 -12.35
CA GLN A 23 4.03 -18.72 -13.29
C GLN A 23 3.09 -17.64 -13.86
N GLU A 24 2.51 -17.81 -15.06
CA GLU A 24 1.61 -16.80 -15.66
C GLU A 24 0.37 -16.56 -14.78
N LEU A 25 0.53 -15.71 -13.76
CA LEU A 25 -0.54 -15.27 -12.88
C LEU A 25 -1.26 -14.10 -13.56
N PRO A 26 -2.57 -13.94 -13.34
CA PRO A 26 -3.41 -13.03 -14.13
C PRO A 26 -3.03 -11.54 -14.05
N LEU A 27 -2.26 -11.12 -13.04
CA LEU A 27 -1.81 -9.75 -12.84
C LEU A 27 -0.28 -9.59 -13.00
N SER A 28 0.38 -10.59 -13.57
CA SER A 28 1.84 -10.54 -13.80
C SER A 28 2.23 -9.33 -14.66
N GLY A 29 3.28 -8.62 -14.24
CA GLY A 29 3.77 -7.42 -14.93
C GLY A 29 2.98 -6.14 -14.64
N LEU A 30 1.89 -6.22 -13.87
CA LEU A 30 1.15 -5.05 -13.40
C LEU A 30 1.69 -4.55 -12.05
N THR A 31 1.51 -3.26 -11.81
CA THR A 31 1.76 -2.62 -10.52
C THR A 31 0.48 -2.04 -9.95
N PHE A 32 0.39 -1.97 -8.63
CA PHE A 32 -0.71 -1.31 -7.93
C PHE A 32 -0.21 -0.53 -6.72
N ALA A 33 -1.01 0.42 -6.27
CA ALA A 33 -0.81 1.14 -5.01
C ALA A 33 -2.05 0.94 -4.13
N VAL A 34 -1.88 1.13 -2.82
CA VAL A 34 -2.91 0.78 -1.84
C VAL A 34 -3.33 2.03 -1.07
N LYS A 35 -4.64 2.28 -0.95
CA LYS A 35 -5.13 3.35 -0.08
C LYS A 35 -4.63 3.14 1.35
N ASP A 36 -4.25 4.20 2.06
CA ASP A 36 -3.70 4.14 3.44
C ASP A 36 -4.75 3.77 4.53
N ILE A 37 -5.60 2.80 4.23
CA ILE A 37 -6.61 2.17 5.10
C ILE A 37 -6.40 0.65 5.20
N PHE A 38 -5.58 0.07 4.32
CA PHE A 38 -5.31 -1.35 4.31
C PHE A 38 -4.02 -1.67 5.07
N ASP A 39 -4.12 -2.63 5.99
CA ASP A 39 -2.97 -3.14 6.71
C ASP A 39 -1.98 -3.82 5.78
N MET A 40 -0.71 -3.60 6.11
CA MET A 40 0.44 -4.07 5.37
C MET A 40 1.52 -4.45 6.36
N ASP A 41 1.98 -5.68 6.29
CA ASP A 41 2.92 -6.24 7.26
C ASP A 41 4.21 -5.41 7.32
N GLY A 42 4.59 -4.96 8.50
CA GLY A 42 5.75 -4.09 8.72
C GLY A 42 5.52 -2.60 8.44
N HIS A 43 4.33 -2.19 7.99
CA HIS A 43 3.99 -0.78 7.72
C HIS A 43 2.86 -0.27 8.62
N VAL A 44 2.94 0.99 9.03
CA VAL A 44 1.85 1.66 9.76
C VAL A 44 0.73 2.02 8.79
N THR A 45 -0.51 1.69 9.11
CA THR A 45 -1.70 2.18 8.41
C THR A 45 -2.09 3.52 9.02
N GLY A 46 -1.97 4.61 8.26
CA GLY A 46 -2.10 5.97 8.79
C GLY A 46 -3.52 6.50 8.82
N PHE A 47 -4.45 5.94 8.05
CA PHE A 47 -5.85 6.39 7.93
C PHE A 47 -6.00 7.89 7.60
N GLY A 48 -4.99 8.48 6.95
CA GLY A 48 -4.95 9.93 6.71
C GLY A 48 -4.87 10.80 7.98
N HIS A 49 -4.61 10.21 9.16
CA HIS A 49 -4.53 10.91 10.45
C HIS A 49 -3.10 10.93 10.99
N PRO A 50 -2.40 12.08 11.00
CA PRO A 50 -0.99 12.16 11.40
C PRO A 50 -0.69 11.64 12.81
N ASP A 51 -1.57 11.90 13.77
CA ASP A 51 -1.37 11.42 15.15
C ASP A 51 -1.60 9.91 15.28
N TRP A 52 -2.46 9.32 14.43
CA TRP A 52 -2.68 7.88 14.39
C TRP A 52 -1.40 7.22 13.88
N ALA A 53 -0.90 7.69 12.74
CA ALA A 53 0.32 7.20 12.13
C ALA A 53 1.54 7.30 13.07
N ARG A 54 1.59 8.32 13.94
CA ARG A 54 2.69 8.51 14.90
C ARG A 54 2.60 7.61 16.13
N THR A 55 1.40 7.22 16.54
CA THR A 55 1.16 6.54 17.82
C THR A 55 0.88 5.04 17.70
N HIS A 56 0.48 4.58 16.52
CA HIS A 56 0.14 3.18 16.28
C HIS A 56 1.34 2.41 15.73
N SER A 57 1.48 1.16 16.17
CA SER A 57 2.49 0.25 15.66
C SER A 57 2.19 -0.16 14.22
N ALA A 58 3.23 -0.59 13.51
CA ALA A 58 3.07 -1.25 12.22
C ALA A 58 2.15 -2.47 12.34
N ALA A 59 1.42 -2.76 11.26
CA ALA A 59 0.62 -3.98 11.19
C ALA A 59 1.51 -5.21 11.17
N THR A 60 1.05 -6.30 11.78
CA THR A 60 1.74 -7.61 11.83
C THR A 60 1.22 -8.59 10.76
N SER A 61 0.36 -8.12 9.86
CA SER A 61 -0.21 -8.90 8.77
C SER A 61 -0.67 -7.96 7.66
N THR A 62 -0.72 -8.50 6.44
CA THR A 62 -1.21 -7.77 5.27
C THR A 62 -2.69 -8.08 5.04
N ALA A 63 -3.49 -7.05 4.75
CA ALA A 63 -4.92 -7.18 4.52
C ALA A 63 -5.24 -8.20 3.41
N PRO A 64 -6.29 -9.03 3.54
CA PRO A 64 -6.62 -10.07 2.57
C PRO A 64 -6.79 -9.55 1.13
N ALA A 65 -7.33 -8.34 0.95
CA ALA A 65 -7.48 -7.72 -0.37
C ALA A 65 -6.12 -7.44 -1.03
N VAL A 66 -5.15 -6.92 -0.27
CA VAL A 66 -3.78 -6.67 -0.76
C VAL A 66 -3.09 -7.99 -1.06
N LEU A 67 -3.23 -8.99 -0.19
CA LEU A 67 -2.71 -10.35 -0.43
C LEU A 67 -3.29 -10.99 -1.69
N ALA A 68 -4.57 -10.78 -2.00
CA ALA A 68 -5.18 -11.33 -3.21
C ALA A 68 -4.52 -10.77 -4.49
N VAL A 69 -4.24 -9.46 -4.51
CA VAL A 69 -3.57 -8.81 -5.64
C VAL A 69 -2.11 -9.28 -5.79
N LEU A 70 -1.39 -9.40 -4.67
CA LEU A 70 -0.02 -9.94 -4.66
C LEU A 70 0.03 -11.41 -5.12
N ARG A 71 -0.92 -12.24 -4.67
CA ARG A 71 -1.05 -13.64 -5.12
C ARG A 71 -1.44 -13.74 -6.59
N GLY A 72 -2.09 -12.71 -7.13
CA GLY A 72 -2.34 -12.56 -8.56
C GLY A 72 -1.11 -12.17 -9.39
N GLY A 73 0.04 -11.91 -8.76
CA GLY A 73 1.32 -11.66 -9.44
C GLY A 73 1.67 -10.17 -9.64
N ALA A 74 0.85 -9.25 -9.16
CA ALA A 74 1.15 -7.82 -9.24
C ALA A 74 2.16 -7.37 -8.18
N ILE A 75 2.81 -6.23 -8.44
CA ILE A 75 3.78 -5.60 -7.54
C ILE A 75 3.14 -4.38 -6.86
N CYS A 76 3.18 -4.31 -5.54
CA CYS A 76 2.75 -3.11 -4.82
C CYS A 76 3.87 -2.06 -4.85
N VAL A 77 3.54 -0.80 -5.16
CA VAL A 77 4.51 0.31 -5.25
C VAL A 77 4.34 1.39 -4.17
N GLY A 78 3.47 1.17 -3.19
CA GLY A 78 3.34 2.05 -2.03
C GLY A 78 1.90 2.26 -1.57
N LYS A 79 1.76 3.19 -0.62
CA LYS A 79 0.49 3.63 -0.06
C LYS A 79 0.09 5.00 -0.58
N THR A 80 -1.18 5.17 -0.93
CA THR A 80 -1.72 6.42 -1.44
C THR A 80 -2.43 7.23 -0.37
N VAL A 81 -2.44 8.55 -0.56
CA VAL A 81 -3.18 9.50 0.26
C VAL A 81 -4.67 9.16 0.31
N MET A 82 -5.31 9.54 1.41
CA MET A 82 -6.75 9.46 1.62
C MET A 82 -7.22 10.53 2.58
N ASP A 83 -8.52 10.85 2.52
CA ASP A 83 -9.18 11.62 3.57
C ASP A 83 -9.14 10.90 4.91
N GLU A 84 -9.07 11.70 5.97
CA GLU A 84 -9.01 11.24 7.35
C GLU A 84 -10.17 10.28 7.67
N MET A 85 -9.83 9.06 8.10
CA MET A 85 -10.77 8.00 8.49
C MET A 85 -11.82 7.65 7.42
N ALA A 86 -11.60 8.07 6.17
CA ALA A 86 -12.54 7.92 5.05
C ALA A 86 -13.95 8.52 5.30
N TYR A 87 -14.06 9.65 6.00
CA TYR A 87 -15.33 10.33 6.28
C TYR A 87 -15.90 11.21 5.15
N TRP A 88 -15.25 11.23 3.98
CA TRP A 88 -15.68 11.97 2.79
C TRP A 88 -16.58 11.15 1.87
#